data_AF-A0A970MTH2-F1
#
_entry.id   AF-A0A970MTH2-F1
#
_cell.length_a   1.000
_cell.length_b   1.000
_cell.length_c   1.000
_cell.angle_alpha   90.00
_cell.angle_beta   90.00
_cell.angle_gamma   90.00
#
_symmetry.space_group_name_H-M   'P 1'
#
loop_
_entity.id
_entity.type
_entity.pdbx_description
1 polymer ?
#
loop_
_entity_poly.entity_id
_entity_poly.type
_entity_poly.pdbx_seq_one_letter_code
_entity_poly.pdbx_strand_id
1 'polypeptide(L)'
;MRKNISLIKIIALTLFVAIFASCKKEAEPQLEIISINEISNSEALVLAKVEYESSNEIVEKGFVWSKQSGVNMENKLGSSTFGGGSGEFSYRIVNLEESTVYYVKAYLISNDIVTYSKELSFKTLETPSNIIPCPGCETIEDIDGNIYRTTYVAQLCWLVENLKTTKYNDGSEIDNVTANQEWKSTTSGAYCAYDNDEENIENYGMLYNYYAVESGKLCPTGWHVATDEEWKQLESFVDSEFGPHTDVWDDEGWRGSDAAVKLKSESGWLGSGGTNDYGFTALPGGQRDEIAAMYQRKGEWGLWWSANEIEATNKYRRHISNHETKIARFPSHKNSGYSVKCVKD
;
A
#
# COMPACT_ATOMS: atom_id res chain seq x y z
N MET A 1 75.16 -77.77 -26.19
CA MET A 1 75.15 -76.44 -26.84
C MET A 1 73.70 -76.10 -27.20
N ARG A 2 73.22 -74.91 -26.80
CA ARG A 2 71.89 -74.28 -27.08
C ARG A 2 70.68 -74.86 -26.34
N LYS A 3 69.67 -74.11 -25.90
CA LYS A 3 69.46 -72.70 -25.45
C LYS A 3 67.99 -72.67 -24.96
N ASN A 4 67.69 -71.87 -23.93
CA ASN A 4 66.35 -71.56 -23.41
C ASN A 4 65.32 -71.16 -24.50
N ILE A 5 64.01 -71.34 -24.24
CA ILE A 5 62.99 -70.25 -24.18
C ILE A 5 61.61 -70.81 -23.75
N SER A 6 60.98 -70.02 -22.88
CA SER A 6 59.65 -70.07 -22.24
C SER A 6 58.46 -69.97 -23.21
N LEU A 7 57.27 -70.52 -22.85
CA LEU A 7 55.99 -70.01 -23.33
C LEU A 7 54.81 -70.21 -22.34
N ILE A 8 54.55 -69.15 -21.56
CA ILE A 8 53.25 -68.45 -21.33
C ILE A 8 52.02 -69.25 -20.83
N LYS A 9 51.63 -68.96 -19.58
CA LYS A 9 50.28 -69.13 -19.01
C LYS A 9 49.36 -67.99 -19.49
N ILE A 10 48.18 -68.30 -20.00
CA ILE A 10 47.09 -67.34 -20.21
C ILE A 10 46.04 -67.59 -19.12
N ILE A 11 45.96 -66.71 -18.13
CA ILE A 11 44.85 -66.61 -17.19
C ILE A 11 44.13 -65.31 -17.56
N ALA A 12 42.93 -65.44 -18.12
CA ALA A 12 42.06 -64.31 -18.40
C ALA A 12 41.48 -63.78 -17.08
N LEU A 13 41.89 -62.58 -16.68
CA LEU A 13 41.35 -61.85 -15.54
C LEU A 13 40.20 -60.97 -16.06
N THR A 14 38.95 -61.41 -15.88
CA THR A 14 37.77 -60.58 -16.14
C THR A 14 37.65 -59.50 -15.06
N LEU A 15 37.90 -58.25 -15.44
CA LEU A 15 37.75 -57.07 -14.61
C LEU A 15 36.25 -56.75 -14.45
N PHE A 16 35.67 -57.09 -13.30
CA PHE A 16 34.31 -56.70 -12.94
C PHE A 16 34.35 -55.26 -12.41
N VAL A 17 34.10 -54.27 -13.28
CA VAL A 17 33.95 -52.87 -12.87
C VAL A 17 32.56 -52.70 -12.26
N ALA A 18 32.47 -52.71 -10.94
CA ALA A 18 31.27 -52.32 -10.22
C ALA A 18 31.08 -50.81 -10.37
N ILE A 19 30.12 -50.39 -11.21
CA ILE A 19 29.67 -49.01 -11.30
C ILE A 19 28.83 -48.74 -10.04
N PHE A 20 29.45 -48.13 -9.03
CA PHE A 20 28.71 -47.52 -7.94
C PHE A 20 28.02 -46.27 -8.51
N ALA A 21 26.72 -46.38 -8.84
CA ALA A 21 25.86 -45.22 -8.99
C ALA A 21 25.77 -44.54 -7.61
N SER A 22 26.65 -43.57 -7.38
CA SER A 22 26.53 -42.64 -6.25
C SER A 22 25.29 -41.78 -6.52
N CYS A 23 24.15 -42.22 -5.98
CA CYS A 23 22.95 -41.41 -5.92
C CYS A 23 23.24 -40.26 -4.95
N LYS A 24 23.73 -39.12 -5.45
CA LYS A 24 23.73 -37.89 -4.67
C LYS A 24 22.27 -37.58 -4.39
N LYS A 25 21.87 -37.66 -3.13
CA LYS A 25 20.56 -37.17 -2.68
C LYS A 25 20.46 -35.72 -3.13
N GLU A 26 19.57 -35.46 -4.07
CA GLU A 26 19.31 -34.12 -4.57
C GLU A 26 18.80 -33.29 -3.39
N ALA A 27 19.41 -32.13 -3.14
CA ALA A 27 19.00 -31.27 -2.04
C ALA A 27 17.64 -30.65 -2.40
N GLU A 28 16.61 -30.92 -1.61
CA GLU A 28 15.30 -30.27 -1.76
C GLU A 28 15.44 -28.77 -1.46
N PRO A 29 14.76 -27.89 -2.21
CA PRO A 29 14.81 -26.46 -1.98
C PRO A 29 14.26 -26.15 -0.58
N GLN A 30 15.05 -25.44 0.22
CA GLN A 30 14.60 -24.99 1.54
C GLN A 30 13.79 -23.70 1.37
N LEU A 31 12.49 -23.80 1.64
CA LEU A 31 11.54 -22.70 1.60
C LEU A 31 11.02 -22.42 3.02
N GLU A 32 11.21 -21.19 3.47
CA GLU A 32 10.75 -20.74 4.78
C GLU A 32 10.10 -19.36 4.72
N ILE A 33 9.12 -19.13 5.60
CA ILE A 33 8.63 -17.79 5.91
C ILE A 33 9.54 -17.22 6.99
N ILE A 34 10.25 -16.14 6.67
CA ILE A 34 11.16 -15.44 7.58
C ILE A 34 10.37 -14.67 8.64
N SER A 35 9.33 -13.94 8.22
CA SER A 35 8.54 -13.12 9.13
C SER A 35 7.13 -12.82 8.59
N ILE A 36 6.25 -12.50 9.53
CA ILE A 36 4.96 -11.86 9.28
C ILE A 36 4.95 -10.60 10.14
N ASN A 37 4.84 -9.44 9.52
CA ASN A 37 4.91 -8.14 10.18
C ASN A 37 3.89 -7.17 9.57
N GLU A 38 3.88 -5.92 10.05
CA GLU A 38 2.94 -4.88 9.62
C GLU A 38 1.47 -5.36 9.61
N ILE A 39 1.10 -6.16 10.61
CA ILE A 39 -0.25 -6.72 10.73
C ILE A 39 -1.18 -5.59 11.17
N SER A 40 -2.18 -5.30 10.34
CA SER A 40 -3.28 -4.38 10.65
C SER A 40 -4.58 -5.17 10.92
N ASN A 41 -5.70 -4.47 11.00
CA ASN A 41 -7.03 -5.08 11.03
C ASN A 41 -7.42 -5.73 9.68
N SER A 42 -6.76 -5.37 8.58
CA SER A 42 -7.15 -5.78 7.22
C SER A 42 -5.99 -6.21 6.32
N GLU A 43 -4.76 -6.15 6.81
CA GLU A 43 -3.56 -6.45 6.02
C GLU A 43 -2.47 -7.12 6.85
N ALA A 44 -1.53 -7.79 6.17
CA ALA A 44 -0.27 -8.24 6.75
C ALA A 44 0.82 -8.38 5.67
N LEU A 45 2.06 -8.02 6.00
CA LEU A 45 3.22 -8.24 5.14
C LEU A 45 3.89 -9.56 5.51
N VAL A 46 4.03 -10.45 4.51
CA VAL A 46 4.71 -11.73 4.64
C VAL A 46 6.04 -11.71 3.88
N LEU A 47 7.11 -12.20 4.50
CA LEU A 47 8.44 -12.34 3.91
C LEU A 47 8.86 -13.81 3.93
N ALA A 48 9.31 -14.34 2.79
CA ALA A 48 9.83 -15.69 2.65
C ALA A 48 11.15 -15.72 1.89
N LYS A 49 11.88 -16.82 2.02
CA LYS A 49 13.17 -17.05 1.36
C LYS A 49 13.27 -18.46 0.82
N VAL A 50 13.84 -18.55 -0.37
CA VAL A 50 14.37 -19.79 -0.95
C VAL A 50 15.89 -19.77 -0.78
N GLU A 51 16.44 -20.63 0.07
CA GLU A 51 17.88 -20.61 0.40
C GLU A 51 18.78 -21.26 -0.66
N TYR A 52 18.27 -22.24 -1.40
CA TYR A 52 19.01 -22.93 -2.45
C TYR A 52 18.07 -23.34 -3.59
N GLU A 53 18.56 -23.26 -4.82
CA GLU A 53 17.93 -23.90 -5.97
C GLU A 53 18.25 -25.39 -5.92
N SER A 54 17.21 -26.21 -6.08
CA SER A 54 17.39 -27.60 -6.51
C SER A 54 18.17 -27.63 -7.84
N SER A 55 18.67 -28.79 -8.26
CA SER A 55 19.24 -28.89 -9.62
C SER A 55 18.20 -28.62 -10.71
N ASN A 56 16.92 -28.72 -10.34
CA ASN A 56 15.78 -28.35 -11.14
C ASN A 56 15.39 -26.89 -10.93
N GLU A 57 15.05 -26.23 -12.03
CA GLU A 57 14.57 -24.85 -12.05
C GLU A 57 13.30 -24.71 -11.22
N ILE A 58 13.24 -23.66 -10.41
CA ILE A 58 12.01 -23.21 -9.75
C ILE A 58 11.29 -22.35 -10.78
N VAL A 59 10.09 -22.75 -11.20
CA VAL A 59 9.34 -22.03 -12.25
C VAL A 59 8.42 -20.96 -11.66
N GLU A 60 7.93 -21.18 -10.44
CA GLU A 60 6.97 -20.32 -9.77
C GLU A 60 7.19 -20.38 -8.25
N LYS A 61 6.94 -19.26 -7.57
CA LYS A 61 6.86 -19.20 -6.10
C LYS A 61 5.82 -18.21 -5.66
N GLY A 62 5.39 -18.30 -4.41
CA GLY A 62 4.37 -17.40 -3.89
C GLY A 62 3.93 -17.71 -2.47
N PHE A 63 2.81 -17.11 -2.08
CA PHE A 63 2.16 -17.35 -0.80
C PHE A 63 0.75 -17.88 -1.03
N VAL A 64 0.26 -18.68 -0.08
CA VAL A 64 -1.11 -19.15 -0.03
C VAL A 64 -1.64 -18.99 1.39
N TRP A 65 -2.85 -18.47 1.53
CA TRP A 65 -3.46 -18.20 2.84
C TRP A 65 -4.94 -18.57 2.90
N SER A 66 -5.40 -18.87 4.13
CA SER A 66 -6.78 -19.24 4.43
C SER A 66 -7.12 -18.95 5.90
N LYS A 67 -8.40 -19.00 6.25
CA LYS A 67 -8.88 -18.95 7.65
C LYS A 67 -8.84 -20.31 8.34
N GLN A 68 -8.59 -21.38 7.57
CA GLN A 68 -8.47 -22.74 8.07
C GLN A 68 -7.01 -23.21 7.98
N SER A 69 -6.55 -23.90 9.02
CA SER A 69 -5.24 -24.54 9.05
C SER A 69 -5.13 -25.63 7.97
N GLY A 70 -3.91 -25.97 7.58
CA GLY A 70 -3.67 -26.92 6.51
C GLY A 70 -3.86 -26.30 5.13
N VAL A 71 -3.58 -25.00 4.99
CA VAL A 71 -3.75 -24.26 3.74
C VAL A 71 -2.86 -24.85 2.64
N ASN A 72 -3.38 -24.90 1.43
CA ASN A 72 -2.74 -25.34 0.19
C ASN A 72 -3.47 -24.71 -1.01
N MET A 73 -3.01 -24.99 -2.22
CA MET A 73 -3.57 -24.39 -3.45
C MET A 73 -5.04 -24.74 -3.74
N GLU A 74 -5.58 -25.81 -3.15
CA GLU A 74 -6.97 -26.27 -3.35
C GLU A 74 -7.96 -25.66 -2.34
N ASN A 75 -7.52 -25.41 -1.10
CA ASN A 75 -8.37 -24.93 0.00
C ASN A 75 -8.05 -23.49 0.48
N LYS A 76 -7.44 -22.70 -0.41
CA LYS A 76 -7.05 -21.32 -0.15
C LYS A 76 -8.22 -20.36 -0.15
N LEU A 77 -8.09 -19.30 0.64
CA LEU A 77 -8.86 -18.07 0.47
C LEU A 77 -8.21 -17.19 -0.60
N GLY A 78 -6.88 -17.15 -0.65
CA GLY A 78 -6.13 -16.37 -1.63
C GLY A 78 -4.70 -16.88 -1.82
N SER A 79 -4.05 -16.41 -2.88
CA SER A 79 -2.64 -16.67 -3.17
C SER A 79 -2.00 -15.51 -3.92
N SER A 80 -0.68 -15.40 -3.83
CA SER A 80 0.15 -14.54 -4.66
C SER A 80 1.12 -15.38 -5.48
N THR A 81 1.57 -14.86 -6.61
CA THR A 81 2.41 -15.58 -7.57
C THR A 81 3.52 -14.68 -8.08
N PHE A 82 4.74 -15.20 -8.07
CA PHE A 82 5.95 -14.59 -8.59
C PHE A 82 6.62 -15.55 -9.56
N GLY A 83 7.53 -15.02 -10.39
CA GLY A 83 8.43 -15.84 -11.18
C GLY A 83 9.37 -16.69 -10.30
N GLY A 84 10.08 -17.60 -10.96
CA GLY A 84 11.00 -18.54 -10.36
C GLY A 84 12.22 -17.97 -9.61
N GLY A 85 13.18 -18.87 -9.36
CA GLY A 85 14.49 -18.54 -8.81
C GLY A 85 14.58 -18.46 -7.28
N SER A 86 15.81 -18.36 -6.78
CA SER A 86 16.15 -18.26 -5.35
C SER A 86 16.04 -16.84 -4.77
N GLY A 87 16.28 -16.71 -3.47
CA GLY A 87 16.31 -15.43 -2.76
C GLY A 87 15.03 -15.11 -1.98
N GLU A 88 14.96 -13.88 -1.48
CA GLU A 88 13.85 -13.37 -0.68
C GLU A 88 12.74 -12.82 -1.56
N PHE A 89 11.50 -12.96 -1.09
CA PHE A 89 10.32 -12.38 -1.71
C PHE A 89 9.28 -12.06 -0.65
N SER A 90 8.48 -11.03 -0.91
CA SER A 90 7.48 -10.53 0.03
C SER A 90 6.15 -10.25 -0.66
N TYR A 91 5.08 -10.28 0.11
CA TYR A 91 3.75 -9.94 -0.38
C TYR A 91 2.92 -9.29 0.73
N ARG A 92 2.18 -8.23 0.38
CA ARG A 92 1.19 -7.62 1.27
C ARG A 92 -0.17 -8.27 1.01
N ILE A 93 -0.64 -9.05 1.96
CA ILE A 93 -1.99 -9.62 1.91
C ILE A 93 -2.95 -8.51 2.34
N VAL A 94 -3.97 -8.23 1.53
CA VAL A 94 -4.96 -7.16 1.76
C VAL A 94 -6.38 -7.74 1.85
N ASN A 95 -7.36 -6.91 2.22
CA ASN A 95 -8.77 -7.26 2.36
C ASN A 95 -9.04 -8.42 3.34
N LEU A 96 -8.27 -8.47 4.43
CA LEU A 96 -8.49 -9.41 5.52
C LEU A 96 -9.60 -8.92 6.45
N GLU A 97 -10.34 -9.86 7.02
CA GLU A 97 -11.25 -9.59 8.15
C GLU A 97 -10.48 -9.31 9.44
N GLU A 98 -10.99 -8.39 10.25
CA GLU A 98 -10.45 -8.05 11.57
C GLU A 98 -10.63 -9.14 12.62
N SER A 99 -9.85 -9.08 13.71
CA SER A 99 -9.85 -10.07 14.80
C SER A 99 -9.84 -11.54 14.34
N THR A 100 -9.31 -11.81 13.14
CA THR A 100 -9.42 -13.10 12.46
C THR A 100 -8.05 -13.74 12.33
N VAL A 101 -7.99 -15.04 12.65
CA VAL A 101 -6.77 -15.82 12.49
C VAL A 101 -6.65 -16.29 11.04
N TYR A 102 -5.51 -15.98 10.42
CA TYR A 102 -5.13 -16.48 9.10
C TYR A 102 -3.94 -17.41 9.21
N TYR A 103 -3.96 -18.45 8.39
CA TYR A 103 -2.88 -19.41 8.19
C TYR A 103 -2.25 -19.15 6.83
N VAL A 104 -0.92 -19.13 6.78
CA VAL A 104 -0.15 -18.84 5.57
C VAL A 104 0.99 -19.84 5.40
N LYS A 105 1.22 -20.23 4.14
CA LYS A 105 2.41 -20.94 3.68
C LYS A 105 3.01 -20.20 2.50
N ALA A 106 4.34 -20.22 2.40
CA ALA A 106 4.98 -19.99 1.13
C ALA A 106 4.92 -21.29 0.30
N TYR A 107 4.83 -21.18 -1.02
CA TYR A 107 4.91 -22.30 -1.94
C TYR A 107 5.93 -22.04 -3.04
N LEU A 108 6.45 -23.11 -3.63
CA LEU A 108 7.19 -23.08 -4.89
C LEU A 108 6.82 -24.28 -5.76
N ILE A 109 7.02 -24.15 -7.07
CA ILE A 109 6.82 -25.20 -8.05
C ILE A 109 8.15 -25.49 -8.74
N SER A 110 8.56 -26.75 -8.71
CA SER A 110 9.71 -27.26 -9.47
C SER A 110 9.39 -28.65 -10.01
N ASN A 111 9.60 -28.88 -11.30
CA ASN A 111 9.23 -30.14 -11.98
C ASN A 111 7.78 -30.59 -11.70
N ASP A 112 6.81 -29.67 -11.79
CA ASP A 112 5.39 -29.92 -11.50
C ASP A 112 5.10 -30.38 -10.05
N ILE A 113 6.08 -30.33 -9.16
CA ILE A 113 5.94 -30.63 -7.74
C ILE A 113 5.79 -29.32 -6.98
N VAL A 114 4.70 -29.23 -6.20
CA VAL A 114 4.48 -28.11 -5.28
C VAL A 114 5.08 -28.43 -3.93
N THR A 115 6.01 -27.59 -3.49
CA THR A 115 6.62 -27.65 -2.16
C THR A 115 6.12 -26.47 -1.33
N TYR A 116 5.81 -26.72 -0.05
CA TYR A 116 5.35 -25.69 0.87
C TYR A 116 6.33 -25.49 2.02
N SER A 117 6.39 -24.26 2.53
CA SER A 117 7.02 -23.98 3.81
C SER A 117 6.25 -24.60 4.97
N LYS A 118 6.84 -24.51 6.17
CA LYS A 118 6.06 -24.63 7.42
C LYS A 118 4.92 -23.62 7.42
N GLU A 119 3.76 -24.04 7.92
CA GLU A 119 2.61 -23.17 8.14
C GLU A 119 2.87 -22.24 9.32
N LEU A 120 2.63 -20.95 9.12
CA LEU A 120 2.55 -19.96 10.17
C LEU A 120 1.14 -19.41 10.25
N SER A 121 0.81 -18.78 11.37
CA SER A 121 -0.46 -18.09 11.55
C SER A 121 -0.25 -16.71 12.14
N PHE A 122 -1.14 -15.79 11.80
CA PHE A 122 -1.22 -14.46 12.41
C PHE A 122 -2.69 -14.12 12.68
N LYS A 123 -2.92 -13.18 13.59
CA LYS A 123 -4.27 -12.66 13.87
C LYS A 123 -4.30 -11.19 13.48
N THR A 124 -5.25 -10.81 12.64
CA THR A 124 -5.52 -9.38 12.37
C THR A 124 -5.95 -8.67 13.64
N LEU A 125 -5.65 -7.38 13.70
CA LEU A 125 -6.04 -6.55 14.84
C LEU A 125 -7.56 -6.34 14.85
N GLU A 126 -8.10 -5.97 16.01
CA GLU A 126 -9.46 -5.45 16.11
C GLU A 126 -9.46 -4.00 15.67
N THR A 127 -10.42 -3.63 14.82
CA THR A 127 -10.71 -2.23 14.56
C THR A 127 -11.22 -1.60 15.85
N PRO A 128 -10.64 -0.49 16.32
CA PRO A 128 -11.21 0.27 17.44
C PRO A 128 -12.70 0.53 17.18
N SER A 129 -13.55 0.36 18.19
CA SER A 129 -15.02 0.54 18.09
C SER A 129 -15.48 1.90 17.56
N ASN A 130 -14.57 2.86 17.48
CA ASN A 130 -14.79 4.22 17.03
C ASN A 130 -14.56 4.39 15.51
N ILE A 131 -13.97 3.39 14.84
CA ILE A 131 -13.87 3.35 13.38
C ILE A 131 -15.07 2.57 12.86
N ILE A 132 -15.93 3.25 12.12
CA ILE A 132 -17.18 2.70 11.62
C ILE A 132 -17.05 2.62 10.10
N PRO A 133 -17.20 1.46 9.43
CA PRO A 133 -17.21 1.42 7.97
C PRO A 133 -18.35 2.26 7.38
N CYS A 134 -18.18 2.81 6.16
CA CYS A 134 -19.28 3.50 5.49
C CYS A 134 -20.48 2.56 5.28
N PRO A 135 -21.69 2.89 5.77
CA PRO A 135 -22.85 2.03 5.63
C PRO A 135 -23.16 1.68 4.17
N GLY A 136 -23.08 0.39 3.83
CA GLY A 136 -23.37 -0.10 2.48
C GLY A 136 -22.32 0.25 1.42
N CYS A 137 -21.14 0.70 1.81
CA CYS A 137 -20.06 1.07 0.88
C CYS A 137 -18.67 0.89 1.54
N GLU A 138 -18.36 -0.28 2.08
CA GLU A 138 -17.08 -0.57 2.77
C GLU A 138 -15.85 -0.29 1.91
N THR A 139 -15.97 -0.51 0.60
CA THR A 139 -14.99 -0.12 -0.41
C THR A 139 -15.67 0.57 -1.59
N ILE A 140 -14.88 1.33 -2.35
CA ILE A 140 -15.29 1.96 -3.60
C ILE A 140 -14.16 1.84 -4.62
N GLU A 141 -14.53 1.63 -5.89
CA GLU A 141 -13.59 1.56 -7.01
C GLU A 141 -13.68 2.85 -7.85
N ASP A 142 -12.53 3.42 -8.22
CA ASP A 142 -12.49 4.51 -9.21
C ASP A 142 -12.52 3.99 -10.64
N ILE A 143 -12.44 4.90 -11.62
CA ILE A 143 -12.52 4.54 -13.04
C ILE A 143 -11.28 3.80 -13.56
N ASP A 144 -10.16 3.83 -12.82
CA ASP A 144 -8.94 3.11 -13.17
C ASP A 144 -8.86 1.73 -12.50
N GLY A 145 -9.88 1.36 -11.72
CA GLY A 145 -9.91 0.08 -10.99
C GLY A 145 -9.19 0.12 -9.64
N ASN A 146 -8.82 1.31 -9.14
CA ASN A 146 -8.25 1.41 -7.80
C ASN A 146 -9.35 1.22 -6.77
N ILE A 147 -9.13 0.30 -5.84
CA ILE A 147 -10.06 0.03 -4.74
C ILE A 147 -9.59 0.80 -3.50
N TYR A 148 -10.51 1.55 -2.91
CA TYR A 148 -10.32 2.33 -1.69
C TYR A 148 -11.23 1.80 -0.59
N ARG A 149 -10.73 1.71 0.64
CA ARG A 149 -11.57 1.49 1.81
C ARG A 149 -12.25 2.79 2.21
N THR A 150 -13.33 2.67 2.97
CA THR A 150 -14.08 3.81 3.47
C THR A 150 -14.27 3.77 4.98
N THR A 151 -14.40 4.94 5.59
CA THR A 151 -14.77 5.11 7.00
C THR A 151 -15.89 6.14 7.12
N TYR A 152 -16.75 5.96 8.11
CA TYR A 152 -17.85 6.83 8.45
C TYR A 152 -17.50 7.62 9.69
N VAL A 153 -17.28 8.92 9.51
CA VAL A 153 -16.93 9.83 10.60
C VAL A 153 -17.58 11.19 10.34
N ALA A 154 -18.08 11.80 11.42
CA ALA A 154 -18.78 13.07 11.37
C ALA A 154 -19.96 13.08 10.38
N GLN A 155 -20.73 11.99 10.30
CA GLN A 155 -21.89 11.83 9.40
C GLN A 155 -21.58 11.78 7.90
N LEU A 156 -20.31 11.57 7.52
CA LEU A 156 -19.88 11.48 6.14
C LEU A 156 -19.05 10.23 5.92
N CYS A 157 -19.11 9.68 4.70
CA CYS A 157 -18.23 8.61 4.29
C CYS A 157 -16.97 9.21 3.65
N TRP A 158 -15.80 8.79 4.13
CA TRP A 158 -14.49 9.27 3.68
C TRP A 158 -13.68 8.11 3.11
N LEU A 159 -12.88 8.38 2.08
CA LEU A 159 -11.83 7.43 1.69
C LEU A 159 -10.78 7.30 2.80
N VAL A 160 -10.29 6.08 3.02
CA VAL A 160 -9.22 5.77 3.98
C VAL A 160 -7.83 5.97 3.37
N GLU A 161 -7.67 5.71 2.08
CA GLU A 161 -6.45 6.03 1.34
C GLU A 161 -6.55 7.41 0.66
N ASN A 162 -5.43 7.92 0.17
CA ASN A 162 -5.42 9.10 -0.71
C ASN A 162 -5.75 8.67 -2.14
N LEU A 163 -6.46 9.52 -2.89
CA LEU A 163 -6.85 9.23 -4.26
C LEU A 163 -5.64 8.98 -5.19
N LYS A 164 -5.75 7.99 -6.08
CA LYS A 164 -4.72 7.60 -7.06
C LYS A 164 -5.30 7.30 -8.47
N THR A 165 -6.32 8.05 -8.89
CA THR A 165 -6.86 7.98 -10.25
C THR A 165 -6.03 8.80 -11.25
N THR A 166 -5.90 8.32 -12.47
CA THR A 166 -5.31 8.98 -13.64
C THR A 166 -6.36 9.58 -14.57
N LYS A 167 -7.66 9.31 -14.32
CA LYS A 167 -8.78 9.77 -15.14
C LYS A 167 -9.84 10.44 -14.28
N TYR A 168 -10.57 11.38 -14.89
CA TYR A 168 -11.81 11.86 -14.32
C TYR A 168 -12.90 10.78 -14.41
N ASN A 169 -13.93 10.88 -13.57
CA ASN A 169 -15.03 9.92 -13.51
C ASN A 169 -15.91 9.85 -14.78
N ASP A 170 -15.70 10.73 -15.75
CA ASP A 170 -16.30 10.67 -17.10
C ASP A 170 -15.40 9.98 -18.13
N GLY A 171 -14.23 9.47 -17.71
CA GLY A 171 -13.25 8.77 -18.55
C GLY A 171 -12.25 9.67 -19.25
N SER A 172 -12.33 11.00 -19.10
CA SER A 172 -11.30 11.89 -19.64
C SER A 172 -9.98 11.77 -18.86
N GLU A 173 -8.87 11.77 -19.58
CA GLU A 173 -7.52 11.65 -18.99
C GLU A 173 -7.13 12.92 -18.23
N ILE A 174 -6.37 12.75 -17.15
CA ILE A 174 -5.70 13.84 -16.42
C ILE A 174 -4.23 13.86 -16.86
N ASP A 175 -3.64 15.03 -17.09
CA ASP A 175 -2.25 15.10 -17.56
C ASP A 175 -1.27 14.67 -16.44
N ASN A 176 -0.43 13.66 -16.71
CA ASN A 176 0.70 13.33 -15.83
C ASN A 176 1.88 14.27 -16.11
N VAL A 177 2.01 15.32 -15.29
CA VAL A 177 3.01 16.38 -15.52
C VAL A 177 4.16 16.22 -14.55
N THR A 178 5.30 15.69 -15.01
CA THR A 178 6.48 15.45 -14.16
C THR A 178 7.51 16.58 -14.24
N ALA A 179 7.51 17.38 -15.31
CA ALA A 179 8.47 18.46 -15.51
C ALA A 179 8.09 19.74 -14.73
N ASN A 180 9.03 20.28 -13.96
CA ASN A 180 8.78 21.44 -13.09
C ASN A 180 8.32 22.69 -13.84
N GLN A 181 8.87 22.96 -15.02
CA GLN A 181 8.48 24.14 -15.79
C GLN A 181 7.05 24.03 -16.33
N GLU A 182 6.65 22.83 -16.74
CA GLU A 182 5.30 22.54 -17.23
C GLU A 182 4.28 22.62 -16.10
N TRP A 183 4.56 22.00 -14.95
CA TRP A 183 3.70 22.02 -13.77
C TRP A 183 3.36 23.44 -13.31
N LYS A 184 4.35 24.34 -13.28
CA LYS A 184 4.15 25.75 -12.90
C LYS A 184 3.28 26.51 -13.89
N SER A 185 3.35 26.17 -15.19
CA SER A 185 2.64 26.88 -16.24
C SER A 185 1.30 26.27 -16.61
N THR A 186 1.00 25.05 -16.15
CA THR A 186 -0.23 24.36 -16.54
C THR A 186 -1.47 25.11 -16.05
N THR A 187 -2.49 25.08 -16.88
CA THR A 187 -3.84 25.61 -16.60
C THR A 187 -4.91 24.54 -16.77
N SER A 188 -4.50 23.28 -17.00
CA SER A 188 -5.33 22.09 -17.02
C SER A 188 -5.12 21.26 -15.74
N GLY A 189 -6.03 20.33 -15.48
CA GLY A 189 -5.86 19.37 -14.42
C GLY A 189 -4.63 18.50 -14.65
N ALA A 190 -3.79 18.38 -13.62
CA ALA A 190 -2.57 17.58 -13.68
C ALA A 190 -2.40 16.79 -12.39
N TYR A 191 -1.73 15.65 -12.52
CA TYR A 191 -1.30 14.83 -11.39
C TYR A 191 0.18 14.42 -11.53
N CYS A 192 0.78 14.00 -10.42
CA CYS A 192 2.06 13.30 -10.41
C CYS A 192 2.20 12.46 -9.13
N ALA A 193 3.03 11.41 -9.17
CA ALA A 193 3.53 10.77 -7.97
C ALA A 193 4.55 11.68 -7.26
N TYR A 194 4.68 11.56 -5.94
CA TYR A 194 5.74 12.26 -5.21
C TYR A 194 7.12 11.83 -5.75
N ASP A 195 8.02 12.79 -5.97
CA ASP A 195 9.34 12.59 -6.62
C ASP A 195 9.30 11.97 -8.03
N ASN A 196 8.12 11.90 -8.66
CA ASN A 196 7.87 11.13 -9.89
C ASN A 196 8.19 9.62 -9.74
N ASP A 197 8.07 9.09 -8.53
CA ASP A 197 8.37 7.70 -8.20
C ASP A 197 7.08 6.94 -7.88
N GLU A 198 6.77 5.95 -8.71
CA GLU A 198 5.53 5.17 -8.65
C GLU A 198 5.40 4.35 -7.36
N GLU A 199 6.52 4.00 -6.70
CA GLU A 199 6.48 3.33 -5.39
C GLU A 199 5.80 4.19 -4.31
N ASN A 200 5.78 5.52 -4.49
CA ASN A 200 5.08 6.42 -3.58
C ASN A 200 3.55 6.42 -3.79
N ILE A 201 3.04 5.93 -4.92
CA ILE A 201 1.60 5.92 -5.21
C ILE A 201 0.85 5.01 -4.24
N GLU A 202 1.34 3.80 -4.02
CA GLU A 202 0.70 2.85 -3.09
C GLU A 202 0.79 3.32 -1.63
N ASN A 203 1.84 4.07 -1.29
CA ASN A 203 2.08 4.52 0.08
C ASN A 203 1.37 5.85 0.42
N TYR A 204 1.18 6.74 -0.56
CA TYR A 204 0.75 8.11 -0.30
C TYR A 204 -0.33 8.64 -1.27
N GLY A 205 -0.75 7.83 -2.24
CA GLY A 205 -1.59 8.26 -3.35
C GLY A 205 -0.85 9.20 -4.30
N MET A 206 -1.59 9.98 -5.07
CA MET A 206 -1.03 10.96 -6.00
C MET A 206 -1.26 12.41 -5.54
N LEU A 207 -0.43 13.30 -6.07
CA LEU A 207 -0.57 14.75 -5.91
C LEU A 207 -1.30 15.30 -7.13
N TYR A 208 -2.38 16.04 -6.89
CA TYR A 208 -3.16 16.70 -7.93
C TYR A 208 -3.01 18.21 -7.80
N ASN A 209 -3.07 18.93 -8.91
CA ASN A 209 -3.23 20.38 -8.88
C ASN A 209 -4.69 20.77 -8.65
N TYR A 210 -4.95 22.06 -8.40
CA TYR A 210 -6.32 22.50 -8.12
C TYR A 210 -7.22 22.45 -9.37
N TYR A 211 -6.65 22.58 -10.58
CA TYR A 211 -7.45 22.48 -11.81
C TYR A 211 -8.08 21.08 -11.95
N ALA A 212 -7.41 20.02 -11.47
CA ALA A 212 -7.99 18.69 -11.40
C ALA A 212 -9.16 18.64 -10.40
N VAL A 213 -9.01 19.25 -9.22
CA VAL A 213 -10.06 19.33 -8.20
C VAL A 213 -11.28 20.14 -8.69
N GLU A 214 -11.05 21.28 -9.33
CA GLU A 214 -12.08 22.21 -9.82
C GLU A 214 -12.94 21.62 -10.94
N SER A 215 -12.51 20.51 -11.56
CA SER A 215 -13.32 19.76 -12.53
C SER A 215 -14.66 19.27 -11.95
N GLY A 216 -14.73 19.03 -10.63
CA GLY A 216 -15.85 18.36 -9.97
C GLY A 216 -15.99 16.87 -10.32
N LYS A 217 -15.00 16.30 -11.03
CA LYS A 217 -15.06 14.94 -11.60
C LYS A 217 -13.92 14.04 -11.14
N LEU A 218 -13.10 14.51 -10.21
CA LEU A 218 -11.88 13.82 -9.81
C LEU A 218 -12.16 12.56 -8.98
N CYS A 219 -13.24 12.54 -8.18
CA CYS A 219 -13.59 11.41 -7.32
C CYS A 219 -14.51 10.39 -8.04
N PRO A 220 -14.60 9.14 -7.54
CA PRO A 220 -15.53 8.13 -8.06
C PRO A 220 -16.96 8.67 -8.20
N THR A 221 -17.75 8.08 -9.11
CA THR A 221 -19.14 8.53 -9.33
C THR A 221 -19.94 8.47 -8.03
N GLY A 222 -20.61 9.57 -7.67
CA GLY A 222 -21.35 9.69 -6.41
C GLY A 222 -20.52 10.07 -5.19
N TRP A 223 -19.22 10.36 -5.39
CA TRP A 223 -18.31 10.94 -4.41
C TRP A 223 -17.75 12.25 -4.96
N HIS A 224 -17.29 13.13 -4.07
CA HIS A 224 -16.68 14.41 -4.44
C HIS A 224 -15.44 14.71 -3.60
N VAL A 225 -14.62 15.66 -4.04
CA VAL A 225 -13.49 16.14 -3.24
C VAL A 225 -14.06 16.92 -2.06
N ALA A 226 -13.61 16.62 -0.84
CA ALA A 226 -14.17 17.22 0.37
C ALA A 226 -14.12 18.75 0.36
N THR A 227 -15.26 19.36 0.65
CA THR A 227 -15.44 20.80 0.75
C THR A 227 -14.89 21.37 2.05
N ASP A 228 -14.79 22.69 2.13
CA ASP A 228 -14.27 23.36 3.33
C ASP A 228 -15.15 23.06 4.56
N GLU A 229 -16.47 23.04 4.38
CA GLU A 229 -17.45 22.75 5.42
C GLU A 229 -17.38 21.29 5.90
N GLU A 230 -17.22 20.33 4.98
CA GLU A 230 -17.09 18.91 5.36
C GLU A 230 -15.80 18.66 6.15
N TRP A 231 -14.71 19.34 5.79
CA TRP A 231 -13.49 19.32 6.60
C TRP A 231 -13.70 19.95 7.98
N LYS A 232 -14.39 21.10 8.08
CA LYS A 232 -14.73 21.71 9.39
C LYS A 232 -15.60 20.78 10.24
N GLN A 233 -16.57 20.10 9.62
CA GLN A 233 -17.41 19.11 10.26
C GLN A 233 -16.59 17.94 10.81
N LEU A 234 -15.65 17.42 10.02
CA LEU A 234 -14.71 16.38 10.48
C LEU A 234 -13.85 16.88 11.65
N GLU A 235 -13.19 18.02 11.51
CA GLU A 235 -12.31 18.60 12.52
C GLU A 235 -13.04 18.84 13.84
N SER A 236 -14.22 19.48 13.78
CA SER A 236 -15.03 19.80 14.96
C SER A 236 -15.65 18.58 15.66
N PHE A 237 -15.84 17.48 14.93
CA PHE A 237 -16.34 16.25 15.50
C PHE A 237 -15.27 15.49 16.28
N VAL A 238 -14.03 15.49 15.77
CA VAL A 238 -12.95 14.70 16.36
C VAL A 238 -12.17 15.46 17.43
N ASP A 239 -12.21 16.79 17.45
CA ASP A 239 -11.46 17.57 18.43
C ASP A 239 -11.97 17.34 19.87
N SER A 240 -11.04 17.20 20.82
CA SER A 240 -11.38 16.95 22.24
C SER A 240 -11.92 18.17 22.97
N GLU A 241 -11.57 19.38 22.53
CA GLU A 241 -11.82 20.63 23.26
C GLU A 241 -12.89 21.48 22.57
N PHE A 242 -12.87 21.54 21.24
CA PHE A 242 -13.73 22.41 20.44
C PHE A 242 -14.77 21.58 19.67
N GLY A 243 -16.04 21.68 20.07
CA GLY A 243 -17.13 21.05 19.35
C GLY A 243 -17.55 21.78 18.06
N PRO A 244 -18.60 21.28 17.38
CA PRO A 244 -19.22 21.98 16.25
C PRO A 244 -19.84 23.32 16.68
N HIS A 245 -20.04 24.22 15.71
CA HIS A 245 -20.62 25.57 15.90
C HIS A 245 -19.77 26.53 16.75
N THR A 246 -18.47 26.29 16.87
CA THR A 246 -17.50 27.27 17.36
C THR A 246 -16.89 28.03 16.18
N ASP A 247 -16.53 29.30 16.39
CA ASP A 247 -15.93 30.20 15.39
C ASP A 247 -14.46 29.84 15.06
N VAL A 248 -13.80 29.07 15.93
CA VAL A 248 -12.44 28.52 15.71
C VAL A 248 -12.33 27.79 14.36
N TRP A 249 -13.40 27.17 13.88
CA TRP A 249 -13.40 26.44 12.61
C TRP A 249 -13.48 27.33 11.37
N ASP A 250 -13.67 28.63 11.52
CA ASP A 250 -13.62 29.60 10.42
C ASP A 250 -12.25 30.27 10.28
N ASP A 251 -11.38 30.13 11.29
CA ASP A 251 -10.04 30.71 11.29
C ASP A 251 -9.13 30.09 10.20
N GLU A 252 -8.28 30.94 9.62
CA GLU A 252 -7.13 30.53 8.83
C GLU A 252 -5.92 30.28 9.75
N GLY A 253 -5.16 29.23 9.48
CA GLY A 253 -4.06 28.79 10.33
C GLY A 253 -4.36 27.54 11.13
N TRP A 254 -3.45 27.23 12.07
CA TRP A 254 -3.57 26.09 12.99
C TRP A 254 -4.70 26.32 13.99
N ARG A 255 -5.71 25.44 13.97
CA ARG A 255 -6.95 25.60 14.73
C ARG A 255 -7.36 24.31 15.45
N GLY A 256 -8.27 24.45 16.41
CA GLY A 256 -8.61 23.38 17.35
C GLY A 256 -7.51 23.10 18.37
N SER A 257 -7.53 21.89 18.92
CA SER A 257 -6.65 21.38 19.97
C SER A 257 -5.84 20.16 19.52
N ASP A 258 -6.52 19.08 19.11
CA ASP A 258 -5.89 17.75 18.93
C ASP A 258 -6.45 16.91 17.77
N ALA A 259 -7.31 17.49 16.91
CA ALA A 259 -7.91 16.80 15.77
C ALA A 259 -6.90 16.08 14.87
N ALA A 260 -5.70 16.66 14.64
CA ALA A 260 -4.68 16.01 13.82
C ALA A 260 -4.14 14.73 14.48
N VAL A 261 -4.00 14.67 15.81
CA VAL A 261 -3.50 13.48 16.50
C VAL A 261 -4.43 12.29 16.25
N LYS A 262 -5.74 12.53 16.30
CA LYS A 262 -6.75 11.46 16.15
C LYS A 262 -6.97 11.01 14.71
N LEU A 263 -6.65 11.86 13.72
CA LEU A 263 -6.85 11.55 12.30
C LEU A 263 -5.59 11.01 11.61
N LYS A 264 -4.40 11.34 12.10
CA LYS A 264 -3.12 10.82 11.58
C LYS A 264 -3.08 9.29 11.66
N SER A 265 -2.48 8.69 10.64
CA SER A 265 -2.07 7.28 10.69
C SER A 265 -1.11 7.02 11.85
N GLU A 266 -1.16 5.81 12.41
CA GLU A 266 -0.28 5.38 13.52
C GLU A 266 1.20 5.33 13.12
N SER A 267 1.49 5.11 11.85
CA SER A 267 2.83 5.00 11.27
C SER A 267 2.99 5.84 10.00
N GLY A 268 4.22 5.90 9.46
CA GLY A 268 4.55 6.63 8.23
C GLY A 268 4.99 8.09 8.44
N TRP A 269 4.72 8.67 9.61
CA TRP A 269 5.21 10.01 10.00
C TRP A 269 6.65 9.93 10.51
N LEU A 270 7.47 10.90 10.12
CA LEU A 270 8.80 11.11 10.71
C LEU A 270 8.61 11.56 12.16
N GLY A 271 8.98 10.67 13.10
CA GLY A 271 8.68 10.82 14.52
C GLY A 271 7.56 9.88 14.94
N SER A 272 6.62 10.37 15.75
CA SER A 272 5.45 9.60 16.15
C SER A 272 4.27 9.90 15.22
N GLY A 273 3.51 8.86 14.85
CA GLY A 273 2.23 9.00 14.18
C GLY A 273 1.12 9.49 15.11
N GLY A 274 -0.11 9.41 14.62
CA GLY A 274 -1.33 9.64 15.40
C GLY A 274 -1.87 8.39 16.07
N THR A 275 -3.12 8.48 16.51
CA THR A 275 -3.86 7.35 17.08
C THR A 275 -4.88 6.76 16.11
N ASN A 276 -5.16 7.43 14.99
CA ASN A 276 -6.11 6.99 13.96
C ASN A 276 -7.48 6.55 14.50
N ASP A 277 -8.00 7.22 15.54
CA ASP A 277 -9.19 6.80 16.31
C ASP A 277 -10.44 6.56 15.45
N TYR A 278 -10.51 7.20 14.27
CA TYR A 278 -11.66 7.19 13.37
C TYR A 278 -11.37 6.54 12.00
N GLY A 279 -10.19 5.95 11.83
CA GLY A 279 -9.79 5.24 10.60
C GLY A 279 -9.58 6.11 9.37
N PHE A 280 -9.54 7.44 9.54
CA PHE A 280 -9.29 8.39 8.45
C PHE A 280 -7.90 8.18 7.81
N THR A 281 -6.93 7.72 8.61
CA THR A 281 -5.58 7.31 8.19
C THR A 281 -4.87 8.41 7.40
N ALA A 282 -4.74 9.61 8.00
CA ALA A 282 -4.06 10.73 7.35
C ALA A 282 -2.55 10.43 7.22
N LEU A 283 -2.06 10.32 5.98
CA LEU A 283 -0.68 9.98 5.63
C LEU A 283 0.14 11.22 5.22
N PRO A 284 1.45 11.27 5.54
CA PRO A 284 2.31 12.41 5.26
C PRO A 284 2.94 12.35 3.86
N GLY A 285 2.09 12.44 2.82
CA GLY A 285 2.51 12.35 1.41
C GLY A 285 3.34 13.54 0.90
N GLY A 286 3.50 14.60 1.68
CA GLY A 286 4.20 15.82 1.28
C GLY A 286 3.40 16.66 0.27
N GLN A 287 4.13 17.45 -0.51
CA GLN A 287 3.56 18.29 -1.57
C GLN A 287 4.51 18.45 -2.75
N ARG A 288 3.96 19.03 -3.82
CA ARG A 288 4.70 19.73 -4.86
C ARG A 288 4.40 21.23 -4.79
N ASP A 289 5.39 22.06 -4.51
CA ASP A 289 5.17 23.50 -4.29
C ASP A 289 4.87 24.26 -5.60
N GLU A 290 4.13 25.36 -5.55
CA GLU A 290 3.74 26.13 -6.74
C GLU A 290 4.87 27.01 -7.32
N ILE A 291 5.88 27.35 -6.53
CA ILE A 291 6.89 28.37 -6.90
C ILE A 291 7.97 27.74 -7.77
N ALA A 292 8.54 26.64 -7.29
CA ALA A 292 9.62 25.92 -7.93
C ALA A 292 9.18 24.55 -8.48
N ALA A 293 7.96 24.09 -8.18
CA ALA A 293 7.47 22.75 -8.49
C ALA A 293 8.34 21.65 -7.87
N MET A 294 8.99 21.95 -6.73
CA MET A 294 9.80 21.00 -5.99
C MET A 294 8.94 20.15 -5.05
N TYR A 295 9.34 18.89 -4.91
CA TYR A 295 8.78 17.97 -3.93
C TYR A 295 9.33 18.29 -2.55
N GLN A 296 8.46 18.35 -1.54
CA GLN A 296 8.84 18.76 -0.20
C GLN A 296 8.12 17.93 0.86
N ARG A 297 8.82 17.65 1.97
CA ARG A 297 8.23 17.26 3.26
C ARG A 297 7.48 15.92 3.28
N LYS A 298 7.83 14.97 2.41
CA LYS A 298 7.39 13.58 2.55
C LYS A 298 7.77 13.06 3.93
N GLY A 299 6.85 12.38 4.60
CA GLY A 299 7.00 11.92 5.98
C GLY A 299 6.76 13.00 7.05
N GLU A 300 6.78 14.30 6.70
CA GLU A 300 6.56 15.39 7.66
C GLU A 300 5.16 16.00 7.54
N TRP A 301 4.64 16.18 6.31
CA TRP A 301 3.40 16.90 6.04
C TRP A 301 2.40 16.04 5.29
N GLY A 302 1.15 16.05 5.76
CA GLY A 302 -0.01 15.61 5.02
C GLY A 302 -0.79 16.84 4.56
N LEU A 303 -1.00 16.96 3.25
CA LEU A 303 -1.64 18.12 2.64
C LEU A 303 -2.76 17.64 1.72
N TRP A 304 -3.97 18.15 1.94
CA TRP A 304 -5.14 17.78 1.15
C TRP A 304 -5.85 19.00 0.59
N TRP A 305 -6.28 18.89 -0.66
CA TRP A 305 -7.17 19.87 -1.24
C TRP A 305 -8.53 19.90 -0.57
N SER A 306 -9.10 21.10 -0.52
CA SER A 306 -10.53 21.30 -0.27
C SER A 306 -11.19 21.78 -1.57
N ALA A 307 -12.33 21.18 -1.93
CA ALA A 307 -13.18 21.72 -2.97
C ALA A 307 -13.82 23.02 -2.47
N ASN A 308 -13.80 24.04 -3.31
CA ASN A 308 -14.45 25.30 -2.97
C ASN A 308 -15.93 25.24 -3.33
N GLU A 309 -16.73 25.99 -2.57
CA GLU A 309 -18.01 26.47 -3.07
C GLU A 309 -17.81 27.39 -4.28
N ILE A 310 -18.80 27.45 -5.17
CA ILE A 310 -18.75 28.09 -6.50
C ILE A 310 -18.26 29.55 -6.45
N GLU A 311 -18.43 30.25 -5.32
CA GLU A 311 -18.13 31.68 -5.15
C GLU A 311 -16.90 31.98 -4.26
N ALA A 312 -16.18 30.96 -3.77
CA ALA A 312 -15.07 31.17 -2.84
C ALA A 312 -13.81 31.70 -3.55
N THR A 313 -13.31 32.84 -3.06
CA THR A 313 -12.15 33.59 -3.59
C THR A 313 -10.82 32.87 -3.38
N ASN A 314 -10.66 32.17 -2.25
CA ASN A 314 -9.43 31.48 -1.87
C ASN A 314 -9.57 29.97 -2.03
N LYS A 315 -8.57 29.29 -2.61
CA LYS A 315 -8.53 27.82 -2.68
C LYS A 315 -7.86 27.28 -1.44
N TYR A 316 -8.52 26.45 -0.66
CA TYR A 316 -7.99 26.00 0.62
C TYR A 316 -7.34 24.62 0.55
N ARG A 317 -6.34 24.43 1.40
CA ARG A 317 -5.80 23.12 1.75
C ARG A 317 -5.94 22.88 3.24
N ARG A 318 -6.05 21.61 3.62
CA ARG A 318 -5.78 21.15 4.99
C ARG A 318 -4.34 20.72 5.12
N HIS A 319 -3.74 21.09 6.23
CA HIS A 319 -2.35 20.79 6.55
C HIS A 319 -2.29 20.12 7.93
N ILE A 320 -1.75 18.90 7.93
CA ILE A 320 -1.39 18.15 9.12
C ILE A 320 0.13 17.98 9.13
N SER A 321 0.78 18.27 10.24
CA SER A 321 2.24 18.23 10.38
C SER A 321 2.68 17.30 11.49
N ASN A 322 3.84 16.64 11.36
CA ASN A 322 4.38 15.72 12.37
C ASN A 322 4.62 16.35 13.76
N HIS A 323 4.76 17.67 13.84
CA HIS A 323 5.00 18.41 15.10
C HIS A 323 3.77 19.18 15.62
N GLU A 324 2.63 19.11 14.93
CA GLU A 324 1.40 19.78 15.34
C GLU A 324 0.33 18.78 15.75
N THR A 325 -0.43 19.13 16.78
CA THR A 325 -1.63 18.40 17.21
C THR A 325 -2.89 18.92 16.53
N LYS A 326 -2.80 20.10 15.92
CA LYS A 326 -3.88 20.83 15.25
C LYS A 326 -3.89 20.55 13.75
N ILE A 327 -5.01 20.87 13.12
CA ILE A 327 -5.12 20.93 11.65
C ILE A 327 -5.07 22.40 11.26
N ALA A 328 -4.31 22.72 10.21
CA ALA A 328 -4.32 24.06 9.64
C ALA A 328 -5.14 24.15 8.36
N ARG A 329 -5.85 25.26 8.22
CA ARG A 329 -6.49 25.69 6.98
C ARG A 329 -5.70 26.86 6.39
N PHE A 330 -5.15 26.68 5.20
CA PHE A 330 -4.40 27.74 4.52
C PHE A 330 -4.87 27.94 3.08
N PRO A 331 -4.89 29.19 2.59
CA PRO A 331 -5.09 29.44 1.17
C PRO A 331 -3.90 28.91 0.37
N SER A 332 -4.14 28.55 -0.88
CA SER A 332 -3.16 27.94 -1.77
C SER A 332 -3.32 28.38 -3.21
N HIS A 333 -2.26 28.17 -3.98
CA HIS A 333 -2.23 28.44 -5.41
C HIS A 333 -2.71 27.24 -6.21
N LYS A 334 -3.37 27.48 -7.36
CA LYS A 334 -3.91 26.41 -8.19
C LYS A 334 -2.86 25.41 -8.71
N ASN A 335 -1.61 25.86 -8.82
CA ASN A 335 -0.47 25.06 -9.27
C ASN A 335 0.28 24.35 -8.14
N SER A 336 -0.16 24.42 -6.87
CA SER A 336 0.37 23.51 -5.85
C SER A 336 -0.11 22.08 -6.11
N GLY A 337 0.62 21.07 -5.65
CA GLY A 337 0.25 19.66 -5.76
C GLY A 337 0.01 19.02 -4.40
N TYR A 338 -1.21 18.59 -4.13
CA TYR A 338 -1.62 17.97 -2.86
C TYR A 338 -2.40 16.69 -3.07
N SER A 339 -2.45 15.87 -2.03
CA SER A 339 -3.32 14.70 -2.00
C SER A 339 -4.80 15.10 -2.02
N VAL A 340 -5.66 14.14 -2.35
CA VAL A 340 -7.11 14.31 -2.35
C VAL A 340 -7.74 13.21 -1.52
N LYS A 341 -8.70 13.63 -0.69
CA LYS A 341 -9.61 12.75 0.05
C LYS A 341 -11.01 12.96 -0.48
N CYS A 342 -11.59 11.91 -1.07
CA CYS A 342 -12.97 11.97 -1.51
C CYS A 342 -13.92 11.66 -0.34
N VAL A 343 -15.09 12.29 -0.39
CA VAL A 343 -16.15 12.17 0.60
C VAL A 343 -17.50 11.94 -0.10
N LYS A 344 -18.46 11.41 0.64
CA LYS A 344 -19.84 11.18 0.20
C LYS A 344 -20.79 11.36 1.38
N ASP A 345 -21.92 12.01 1.10
CA ASP A 345 -23.04 12.26 2.01
C ASP A 345 -23.87 11.01 2.34
#